data_AF-A0A924WFP7-F1
#
_entry.id   AF-A0A924WFP7-F1
#
_cell.length_a   1.000
_cell.length_b   1.000
_cell.length_c   1.000
_cell.angle_alpha   90.00
_cell.angle_beta   90.00
_cell.angle_gamma   90.00
#
_symmetry.space_group_name_H-M   'P 1'
#
loop_
_entity.id
_entity.type
_entity.pdbx_description
1 polymer ?
#
loop_
_entity_poly.entity_id
_entity_poly.type
_entity_poly.pdbx_seq_one_letter_code
_entity_poly.pdbx_strand_id
1 'polypeptide(L)'
;MRPFFFKQSTRLLLAILFPVFFLQIAHANKITKQSGDWNAPSTWVGNVVPDDTEGIVIQAGHTVTRNNGFSSFGFFIVYGTLVYKGLWTRYFLSSADIENDGTIRFEGGTTIVYSSVTGSGTIRQTGGTTTFTDSYSMNLTD
;
A
#
# COMPACT_ATOMS: atom_id res chain seq x y z
N MET A 1 -11.93 -16.20 76.12
CA MET A 1 -11.01 -16.99 75.25
C MET A 1 -11.85 -17.61 74.15
N ARG A 2 -11.62 -17.52 72.85
CA ARG A 2 -10.89 -16.65 71.90
C ARG A 2 -11.75 -16.72 70.61
N PRO A 3 -11.87 -15.65 69.82
CA PRO A 3 -12.84 -15.54 68.73
C PRO A 3 -12.45 -16.38 67.50
N PHE A 4 -13.47 -16.92 66.82
CA PHE A 4 -13.37 -17.59 65.53
C PHE A 4 -13.12 -16.53 64.44
N PHE A 5 -11.97 -16.58 63.78
CA PHE A 5 -11.58 -15.65 62.72
C PHE A 5 -12.26 -16.00 61.39
N PHE A 6 -13.05 -15.06 60.86
CA PHE A 6 -13.55 -15.04 59.48
C PHE A 6 -12.38 -14.66 58.55
N LYS A 7 -11.83 -15.60 57.78
CA LYS A 7 -10.85 -15.29 56.73
C LYS A 7 -11.58 -14.68 55.54
N GLN A 8 -11.46 -13.36 55.37
CA GLN A 8 -11.63 -12.67 54.08
C GLN A 8 -10.65 -13.28 53.06
N SER A 9 -11.08 -14.27 52.28
CA SER A 9 -10.40 -14.66 51.04
C SER A 9 -10.87 -13.74 49.92
N THR A 10 -10.52 -12.46 50.05
CA THR A 10 -10.53 -11.48 48.97
C THR A 10 -9.07 -11.29 48.59
N ARG A 11 -8.63 -11.85 47.46
CA ARG A 11 -7.55 -11.32 46.59
C ARG A 11 -7.14 -12.38 45.56
N LEU A 12 -7.09 -11.92 44.30
CA LEU A 12 -6.52 -12.57 43.12
C LEU A 12 -7.28 -13.78 42.55
N LEU A 13 -8.38 -13.52 41.83
CA LEU A 13 -8.46 -14.06 40.47
C LEU A 13 -8.47 -12.86 39.52
N LEU A 14 -7.26 -12.60 39.05
CA LEU A 14 -6.82 -11.54 38.18
C LEU A 14 -7.54 -11.63 36.83
N ALA A 15 -8.16 -10.53 36.43
CA ALA A 15 -8.44 -10.06 35.07
C ALA A 15 -7.76 -10.80 33.88
N ILE A 16 -8.12 -12.06 33.62
CA ILE A 16 -7.73 -12.80 32.40
C ILE A 16 -8.99 -13.36 31.73
N LEU A 17 -9.95 -12.47 31.46
CA LEU A 17 -11.08 -12.75 30.58
C LEU A 17 -11.35 -11.47 29.80
N PHE A 18 -10.78 -11.44 28.59
CA PHE A 18 -10.85 -10.39 27.56
C PHE A 18 -9.97 -9.14 27.78
N PRO A 19 -9.21 -8.69 26.75
CA PRO A 19 -9.58 -8.79 25.35
C PRO A 19 -8.70 -9.77 24.57
N VAL A 20 -9.33 -10.45 23.61
CA VAL A 20 -8.69 -10.89 22.38
C VAL A 20 -7.81 -9.73 21.93
N PHE A 21 -6.50 -9.92 22.07
CA PHE A 21 -5.49 -9.04 21.52
C PHE A 21 -5.65 -9.19 20.01
N PHE A 22 -6.53 -8.39 19.41
CA PHE A 22 -6.50 -8.15 17.99
C PHE A 22 -5.11 -7.53 17.75
N LEU A 23 -4.15 -8.36 17.36
CA LEU A 23 -2.96 -7.92 16.67
C LEU A 23 -3.45 -7.23 15.41
N GLN A 24 -3.72 -5.92 15.53
CA GLN A 24 -3.86 -5.08 14.38
C GLN A 24 -2.44 -4.99 13.81
N ILE A 25 -2.11 -5.87 12.87
CA ILE A 25 -0.86 -5.75 12.13
C ILE A 25 -1.02 -4.47 11.32
N ALA A 26 -0.53 -3.35 11.85
CA ALA A 26 -0.36 -2.15 11.06
C ALA A 26 0.81 -2.43 10.12
N HIS A 27 0.52 -2.70 8.85
CA HIS A 27 1.57 -2.80 7.84
C HIS A 27 2.18 -1.40 7.69
N ALA A 28 3.51 -1.31 7.87
CA ALA A 28 4.20 -0.03 7.80
C ALA A 28 4.23 0.48 6.35
N ASN A 29 4.04 1.79 6.18
CA ASN A 29 4.11 2.41 4.87
C ASN A 29 5.55 2.39 4.35
N LYS A 30 5.73 2.07 3.07
CA LYS A 30 7.00 2.23 2.35
C LYS A 30 7.00 3.52 1.58
N ILE A 31 8.02 4.32 1.87
CA ILE A 31 8.19 5.65 1.30
C ILE A 31 9.47 5.64 0.48
N THR A 32 9.44 6.26 -0.70
CA THR A 32 10.64 6.40 -1.52
C THR A 32 11.66 7.31 -0.84
N LYS A 33 12.92 6.87 -0.79
CA LYS A 33 14.07 7.65 -0.32
C LYS A 33 14.68 8.51 -1.44
N GLN A 34 14.60 8.03 -2.67
CA GLN A 34 15.15 8.66 -3.86
C GLN A 34 14.49 8.07 -5.12
N SER A 35 14.79 8.65 -6.28
CA SER A 35 14.47 8.05 -7.58
C SER A 35 15.25 6.75 -7.81
N GLY A 36 14.64 5.77 -8.50
CA GLY A 36 15.31 4.52 -8.79
C GLY A 36 14.39 3.40 -9.29
N ASP A 37 14.95 2.20 -9.38
CA ASP A 37 14.19 0.98 -9.66
C ASP A 37 13.37 0.60 -8.43
N TRP A 38 12.11 0.20 -8.62
CA TRP A 38 11.25 -0.37 -7.58
C TRP A 38 11.94 -1.48 -6.80
N ASN A 39 12.66 -2.37 -7.49
CA ASN A 39 13.28 -3.55 -6.86
C ASN A 39 14.65 -3.26 -6.24
N ALA A 40 15.15 -2.02 -6.34
CA ALA A 40 16.38 -1.63 -5.67
C ALA A 40 16.08 -1.23 -4.21
N PRO A 41 16.66 -1.89 -3.18
CA PRO A 41 16.42 -1.52 -1.79
C PRO A 41 16.77 -0.06 -1.50
N SER A 42 17.78 0.50 -2.16
CA SER A 42 18.21 1.89 -2.03
C SER A 42 17.16 2.93 -2.46
N THR A 43 16.12 2.52 -3.20
CA THR A 43 14.99 3.39 -3.57
C THR A 43 14.09 3.69 -2.38
N TRP A 44 14.12 2.88 -1.32
CA TRP A 44 13.15 2.91 -0.22
C TRP A 44 13.79 3.33 1.10
N VAL A 45 13.04 4.09 1.90
CA VAL A 45 13.43 4.39 3.28
C VAL A 45 13.59 3.08 4.05
N GLY A 46 14.70 2.95 4.79
CA GLY A 46 15.05 1.71 5.49
C GLY A 46 15.77 0.67 4.64
N ASN A 47 16.02 0.92 3.35
CA ASN A 47 16.68 -0.01 2.43
C ASN A 47 15.98 -1.37 2.32
N VAL A 48 14.64 -1.37 2.26
CA VAL A 48 13.81 -2.57 2.12
C VAL A 48 12.78 -2.35 1.02
N VAL A 49 12.78 -3.25 0.03
CA VAL A 49 11.80 -3.21 -1.07
C VAL A 49 10.41 -3.51 -0.52
N PRO A 50 9.37 -2.77 -0.94
CA PRO A 50 8.01 -3.04 -0.53
C PRO A 50 7.54 -4.41 -0.97
N ASP A 51 6.82 -5.08 -0.09
CA ASP A 51 5.99 -6.20 -0.47
C ASP A 51 4.60 -5.74 -0.92
N ASP A 52 3.82 -6.71 -1.40
CA ASP A 52 2.50 -6.49 -1.99
C ASP A 52 1.42 -6.09 -0.94
N THR A 53 1.70 -6.25 0.35
CA THR A 53 0.77 -5.96 1.46
C THR A 53 0.99 -4.61 2.14
N GLU A 54 2.08 -3.91 1.81
CA GLU A 54 2.45 -2.64 2.43
C GLU A 54 1.82 -1.45 1.70
N GLY A 55 1.52 -0.37 2.44
CA GLY A 55 1.11 0.90 1.85
C GLY A 55 2.29 1.58 1.15
N ILE A 56 2.10 2.12 -0.04
CA ILE A 56 3.17 2.70 -0.86
C ILE A 56 2.98 4.21 -0.97
N VAL A 57 4.06 4.97 -0.78
CA VAL A 57 4.11 6.41 -1.05
C VAL A 57 5.32 6.74 -1.92
N ILE A 58 5.06 7.22 -3.14
CA ILE A 58 6.10 7.80 -4.00
C ILE A 58 6.13 9.30 -3.76
N GLN A 59 7.15 9.79 -3.04
CA GLN A 59 7.27 11.21 -2.69
C GLN A 59 7.45 12.11 -3.93
N ALA A 60 7.03 13.37 -3.80
CA ALA A 60 7.22 14.40 -4.81
C ALA A 60 8.71 14.53 -5.19
N GLY A 61 8.99 14.78 -6.48
CA GLY A 61 10.34 14.86 -7.02
C GLY A 61 11.04 13.52 -7.24
N HIS A 62 10.51 12.39 -6.72
CA HIS A 62 11.05 11.06 -6.99
C HIS A 62 10.43 10.45 -8.24
N THR A 63 11.25 9.74 -9.03
CA THR A 63 10.79 8.90 -10.15
C THR A 63 11.14 7.44 -9.85
N VAL A 64 10.13 6.58 -9.77
CA VAL A 64 10.31 5.13 -9.58
C VAL A 64 9.91 4.38 -10.83
N THR A 65 10.78 3.47 -11.29
CA THR A 65 10.47 2.58 -12.41
C THR A 65 10.14 1.18 -11.91
N ARG A 66 9.01 0.61 -12.33
CA ARG A 66 8.59 -0.76 -11.98
C ARG A 66 8.39 -1.58 -13.25
N ASN A 67 9.19 -2.65 -13.41
CA ASN A 67 9.23 -3.50 -14.60
C ASN A 67 8.86 -4.96 -14.31
N ASN A 68 7.78 -5.17 -13.56
CA ASN A 68 7.23 -6.48 -13.25
C ASN A 68 5.72 -6.38 -12.99
N GLY A 69 5.02 -7.51 -13.07
CA GLY A 69 3.67 -7.66 -12.54
C GLY A 69 3.66 -7.72 -11.00
N PHE A 70 2.50 -7.43 -10.40
CA PHE A 70 2.32 -7.43 -8.95
C PHE A 70 0.84 -7.43 -8.55
N SER A 71 0.58 -7.66 -7.26
CA SER A 71 -0.73 -7.49 -6.64
C SER A 71 -0.65 -6.56 -5.45
N SER A 72 -1.20 -5.35 -5.53
CA SER A 72 -1.24 -4.42 -4.39
C SER A 72 -2.46 -4.71 -3.52
N PHE A 73 -2.23 -4.91 -2.23
CA PHE A 73 -3.24 -5.03 -1.18
C PHE A 73 -3.25 -3.79 -0.27
N GLY A 74 -2.10 -3.10 -0.15
CA GLY A 74 -1.99 -1.82 0.54
C GLY A 74 -2.44 -0.64 -0.32
N PHE A 75 -2.72 0.49 0.32
CA PHE A 75 -3.01 1.76 -0.34
C PHE A 75 -1.81 2.21 -1.19
N PHE A 76 -2.05 3.01 -2.23
CA PHE A 76 -1.00 3.44 -3.14
C PHE A 76 -1.11 4.94 -3.44
N ILE A 77 -0.16 5.74 -2.96
CA ILE A 77 -0.13 7.19 -3.16
C ILE A 77 1.04 7.59 -4.06
N VAL A 78 0.77 8.39 -5.08
CA VAL A 78 1.76 8.91 -6.03
C VAL A 78 1.75 10.43 -6.00
N TYR A 79 2.74 11.03 -5.31
CA TYR A 79 3.03 12.47 -5.39
C TYR A 79 4.16 12.76 -6.40
N GLY A 80 5.03 11.78 -6.65
CA GLY A 80 6.12 11.87 -7.62
C GLY A 80 5.73 11.32 -9.00
N THR A 81 6.64 10.56 -9.61
CA THR A 81 6.40 9.86 -10.86
C THR A 81 6.56 8.35 -10.69
N LEU A 82 5.54 7.59 -11.08
CA LEU A 82 5.62 6.14 -11.22
C LEU A 82 5.63 5.77 -12.69
N VAL A 83 6.67 5.04 -13.12
CA VAL A 83 6.82 4.57 -14.49
C VAL A 83 6.67 3.07 -14.52
N TYR A 84 5.61 2.61 -15.18
CA TYR A 84 5.40 1.21 -15.48
C TYR A 84 6.01 0.86 -16.84
N LYS A 85 6.98 -0.05 -16.79
CA LYS A 85 7.67 -0.61 -17.96
C LYS A 85 7.21 -2.04 -18.23
N GLY A 86 7.30 -2.44 -19.50
CA GLY A 86 6.99 -3.80 -19.97
C GLY A 86 5.50 -4.15 -19.92
N LEU A 87 5.13 -5.17 -20.70
CA LEU A 87 3.77 -5.72 -20.75
C LEU A 87 3.54 -6.66 -19.56
N TRP A 88 2.96 -6.12 -18.49
CA TRP A 88 2.66 -6.88 -17.28
C TRP A 88 1.22 -6.68 -16.82
N THR A 89 0.67 -7.72 -16.19
CA THR A 89 -0.59 -7.65 -15.44
C THR A 89 -0.33 -7.14 -14.03
N ARG A 90 -1.16 -6.19 -13.59
CA ARG A 90 -1.05 -5.50 -12.30
C ARG A 90 -2.43 -5.51 -11.64
N TYR A 91 -2.51 -6.02 -10.41
CA TYR A 91 -3.75 -6.10 -9.65
C TYR A 91 -3.75 -5.03 -8.56
N PHE A 92 -4.81 -4.23 -8.47
CA PHE A 92 -5.04 -3.37 -7.29
C PHE A 92 -6.34 -3.81 -6.63
N LEU A 93 -6.22 -4.63 -5.59
CA LEU A 93 -7.38 -5.22 -4.93
C LEU A 93 -8.16 -4.13 -4.16
N SER A 94 -9.42 -4.38 -3.81
CA SER A 94 -10.40 -3.33 -3.42
C SER A 94 -10.06 -2.46 -2.21
N SER A 95 -8.94 -2.69 -1.51
CA SER A 95 -8.36 -1.83 -0.48
C SER A 95 -7.20 -0.94 -0.97
N ALA A 96 -6.79 -1.10 -2.22
CA ALA A 96 -5.63 -0.46 -2.84
C ALA A 96 -6.06 0.61 -3.86
N ASP A 97 -6.96 1.51 -3.46
CA ASP A 97 -7.25 2.70 -4.25
C ASP A 97 -5.95 3.47 -4.51
N ILE A 98 -5.80 3.92 -5.76
CA ILE A 98 -4.64 4.71 -6.15
C ILE A 98 -5.01 6.18 -5.99
N GLU A 99 -4.31 6.87 -5.10
CA GLU A 99 -4.33 8.32 -5.02
C GLU A 99 -3.17 8.86 -5.87
N ASN A 100 -3.50 9.48 -6.99
CA ASN A 100 -2.52 10.05 -7.90
C ASN A 100 -2.63 11.57 -7.89
N ASP A 101 -1.66 12.23 -7.24
CA ASP A 101 -1.46 13.69 -7.29
C ASP A 101 -0.13 14.05 -8.00
N GLY A 102 0.46 13.07 -8.69
CA GLY A 102 1.73 13.20 -9.40
C GLY A 102 1.58 12.79 -10.87
N THR A 103 2.41 11.84 -11.30
CA THR A 103 2.36 11.27 -12.65
C THR A 103 2.47 9.75 -12.62
N ILE A 104 1.50 9.05 -13.19
CA ILE A 104 1.60 7.63 -13.52
C ILE A 104 1.81 7.50 -15.02
N ARG A 105 2.87 6.79 -15.43
CA ARG A 105 3.29 6.68 -16.83
C ARG A 105 3.44 5.24 -17.27
N PHE A 106 2.79 4.89 -18.38
CA PHE A 106 2.88 3.57 -19.00
C PHE A 106 3.74 3.63 -20.26
N GLU A 107 4.90 2.94 -20.25
CA GLU A 107 5.85 2.94 -21.37
C GLU A 107 5.79 1.65 -22.23
N GLY A 108 5.37 0.52 -21.66
CA GLY A 108 5.39 -0.78 -22.34
C GLY A 108 4.03 -1.37 -22.70
N GLY A 109 2.92 -0.69 -22.37
CA GLY A 109 1.59 -1.29 -22.24
C GLY A 109 1.43 -2.06 -20.93
N THR A 110 0.20 -2.30 -20.48
CA THR A 110 -0.06 -3.01 -19.21
C THR A 110 -1.50 -3.53 -19.18
N THR A 111 -1.77 -4.56 -18.37
CA THR A 111 -3.14 -4.92 -17.99
C THR A 111 -3.37 -4.53 -16.55
N ILE A 112 -4.40 -3.72 -16.27
CA ILE A 112 -4.80 -3.31 -14.92
C ILE A 112 -6.08 -4.04 -14.56
N VAL A 113 -6.07 -4.71 -13.42
CA VAL A 113 -7.17 -5.52 -12.91
C VAL A 113 -7.57 -4.96 -11.55
N TYR A 114 -8.82 -4.48 -11.46
CA TYR A 114 -9.36 -3.73 -10.33
C TYR A 114 -8.55 -2.45 -10.04
N SER A 115 -9.18 -1.28 -10.10
CA SER A 115 -8.61 -0.04 -9.54
C SER A 115 -9.64 1.07 -9.59
N SER A 116 -9.75 1.85 -8.52
CA SER A 116 -10.15 3.25 -8.65
C SER A 116 -8.88 4.11 -8.64
N VAL A 117 -8.79 5.07 -9.56
CA VAL A 117 -7.76 6.10 -9.50
C VAL A 117 -8.44 7.42 -9.17
N THR A 118 -8.00 8.03 -8.08
CA THR A 118 -8.46 9.33 -7.59
C THR A 118 -7.29 10.32 -7.57
N GLY A 119 -7.56 11.57 -7.21
CA GLY A 119 -6.56 12.63 -7.18
C GLY A 119 -6.56 13.50 -8.44
N SER A 120 -5.64 14.44 -8.47
CA SER A 120 -5.53 15.52 -9.48
C SER A 120 -4.31 15.38 -10.40
N GLY A 121 -3.58 14.29 -10.27
CA GLY A 121 -2.38 13.98 -11.02
C GLY A 121 -2.66 13.55 -12.46
N THR A 122 -1.57 13.33 -13.21
CA THR A 122 -1.67 12.93 -14.61
C THR A 122 -1.46 11.43 -14.79
N ILE A 123 -2.20 10.85 -15.73
CA ILE A 123 -1.95 9.49 -16.25
C ILE A 123 -1.52 9.64 -17.70
N ARG A 124 -0.35 9.09 -18.04
CA ARG A 124 0.25 9.23 -19.38
C ARG A 124 0.57 7.86 -19.97
N GLN A 125 -0.05 7.53 -21.09
CA GLN A 125 0.36 6.41 -21.92
C GLN A 125 1.35 6.92 -22.98
N THR A 126 2.61 6.53 -22.83
CA THR A 126 3.69 6.93 -23.76
C THR A 126 4.12 5.78 -24.67
N GLY A 127 3.66 4.55 -24.42
CA GLY A 127 3.91 3.39 -25.27
C GLY A 127 3.07 2.17 -24.90
N GLY A 128 2.89 1.27 -25.87
CA GLY A 128 2.07 0.07 -25.78
C GLY A 128 0.57 0.36 -25.61
N THR A 129 -0.19 -0.67 -25.23
CA THR A 129 -1.63 -0.60 -24.96
C THR A 129 -1.89 -0.85 -23.48
N THR A 130 -2.72 -0.02 -22.85
CA THR A 130 -3.24 -0.25 -21.49
C THR A 130 -4.63 -0.86 -21.58
N THR A 131 -4.82 -2.04 -21.00
CA THR A 131 -6.11 -2.73 -20.95
C THR A 131 -6.63 -2.74 -19.51
N PHE A 132 -7.84 -2.26 -19.30
CA PHE A 132 -8.58 -2.41 -18.04
C PHE A 132 -9.58 -3.56 -18.19
N THR A 133 -9.50 -4.57 -17.33
CA THR A 133 -10.30 -5.80 -17.49
C THR A 133 -11.48 -5.91 -16.52
N ASP A 134 -11.66 -4.94 -15.64
CA ASP A 134 -12.78 -4.85 -14.70
C ASP A 134 -13.25 -3.39 -14.59
N SER A 135 -14.24 -3.14 -13.73
CA SER A 135 -14.72 -1.82 -13.35
C SER A 135 -13.55 -0.93 -12.92
N TYR A 136 -13.41 0.20 -13.60
CA TYR A 136 -12.43 1.22 -13.27
C TYR A 136 -13.13 2.58 -13.24
N SER A 137 -12.63 3.48 -12.37
CA SER A 137 -13.02 4.88 -12.37
C SER A 137 -11.77 5.72 -12.65
N MET A 138 -11.80 6.49 -13.72
CA MET A 138 -10.79 7.50 -14.03
C MET A 138 -11.46 8.87 -13.95
N ASN A 139 -11.09 9.67 -12.96
CA ASN A 139 -11.47 11.07 -12.91
C ASN A 139 -10.40 11.87 -13.67
N LEU A 140 -10.66 12.16 -14.95
CA LEU A 140 -9.81 13.01 -15.76
C LEU A 140 -10.26 14.46 -15.58
N THR A 141 -9.34 15.35 -15.25
CA THR A 141 -9.52 16.80 -15.44
C THR A 141 -8.84 17.18 -16.75
N ASP A 142 -9.63 17.65 -17.71
CA ASP A 142 -9.13 18.27 -18.94
C ASP A 142 -8.29 19.53 -18.65
#